data_AF-A0A6L3A2J6-F1
#
_entry.id   AF-A0A6L3A2J6-F1
#
_cell.length_a   1.000
_cell.length_b   1.000
_cell.length_c   1.000
_cell.angle_alpha   90.00
_cell.angle_beta   90.00
_cell.angle_gamma   90.00
#
_symmetry.space_group_name_H-M   'P 1'
#
loop_
_entity.id
_entity.type
_entity.pdbx_description
1 polymer ?
#
loop_
_entity_poly.entity_id
_entity_poly.type
_entity_poly.pdbx_seq_one_letter_code
_entity_poly.pdbx_strand_id
1 'polypeptide(L)'
;MWQRQEPEPVASEKDFNNFLGVMTFVTRALAVTVEVFLRRSSTFGERYFGLQAAAGTVFILFWPVFWEGHSAEPMLVFLALYWLALLTARMRTKARIRRGGPQPHSLYNGTPTLAKVWKRSSEHRIKTVIEPVYMGCFALCLATISVPLAAYLALAGMCAAASSGMSGALQHRRSMDLHDAFLEQRDTAEAFRRMRDGR
;
A
#
# COMPACT_ATOMS: atom_id res chain seq x y z
N MET A 1 31.49 24.34 -39.98
CA MET A 1 31.62 23.87 -38.59
C MET A 1 30.23 23.44 -38.12
N TRP A 2 30.00 22.15 -37.96
CA TRP A 2 28.73 21.63 -37.44
C TRP A 2 28.83 21.59 -35.92
N GLN A 3 28.16 22.52 -35.24
CA GLN A 3 27.97 22.47 -33.79
C GLN A 3 27.05 21.29 -33.50
N ARG A 4 27.58 20.22 -32.89
CA ARG A 4 26.73 19.19 -32.28
C ARG A 4 25.93 19.88 -31.18
N GLN A 5 24.62 19.98 -31.35
CA GLN A 5 23.70 20.17 -30.23
C GLN A 5 23.90 18.97 -29.31
N GLU A 6 24.56 19.18 -28.17
CA GLU A 6 24.52 18.21 -27.09
C GLU A 6 23.07 18.14 -26.60
N PRO A 7 22.47 16.94 -26.47
CA PRO A 7 21.11 16.82 -25.99
C PRO A 7 21.03 17.41 -24.58
N GLU A 8 20.06 18.30 -24.36
CA GLU A 8 19.83 18.89 -23.04
C GLU A 8 19.71 17.80 -21.96
N PRO A 9 20.26 18.05 -20.75
CA PRO A 9 20.41 17.01 -19.75
C PRO A 9 19.06 16.51 -19.24
N VAL A 10 18.94 15.18 -19.17
CA VAL A 10 17.83 14.35 -18.65
C VAL A 10 17.55 14.57 -17.13
N ALA A 11 17.91 15.74 -16.59
CA ALA A 11 17.76 16.10 -15.17
C ALA A 11 16.28 16.13 -14.74
N SER A 12 15.38 16.58 -15.61
CA SER A 12 13.95 16.70 -15.30
C SER A 12 13.26 15.36 -15.03
N GLU A 13 13.64 14.27 -15.71
CA GLU A 13 12.98 12.98 -15.55
C GLU A 13 13.43 12.27 -14.26
N LYS A 14 14.72 12.38 -13.93
CA LYS A 14 15.28 11.82 -12.70
C LYS A 14 14.70 12.50 -11.46
N ASP A 15 14.59 13.82 -11.48
CA ASP A 15 14.04 14.58 -10.36
C ASP A 15 12.55 14.31 -10.16
N PHE A 16 11.79 14.20 -11.25
CA PHE A 16 10.38 13.80 -11.20
C PHE A 16 10.18 12.40 -10.63
N ASN A 17 10.98 11.42 -11.08
CA ASN A 17 10.93 10.05 -10.56
C ASN A 17 11.32 9.98 -9.08
N ASN A 18 12.32 10.76 -8.65
CA ASN A 18 12.69 10.88 -7.25
C ASN A 18 11.55 11.46 -6.41
N PHE A 19 10.92 12.55 -6.88
CA PHE A 19 9.76 13.15 -6.22
C PHE A 19 8.60 12.16 -6.05
N LEU A 20 8.24 11.45 -7.12
CA LEU A 20 7.21 10.41 -7.08
C LEU A 20 7.57 9.26 -6.13
N GLY A 21 8.85 8.89 -6.08
CA GLY A 21 9.37 7.89 -5.14
C GLY A 21 9.19 8.32 -3.68
N VAL A 22 9.54 9.57 -3.36
CA VAL A 22 9.36 10.15 -2.01
C VAL A 22 7.88 10.24 -1.65
N MET A 23 7.03 10.74 -2.54
CA MET A 23 5.59 10.80 -2.33
C MET A 23 4.99 9.41 -2.06
N THR A 24 5.35 8.42 -2.89
CA THR A 24 4.90 7.04 -2.70
C THR A 24 5.38 6.50 -1.36
N PHE A 25 6.62 6.82 -0.94
CA PHE A 25 7.15 6.40 0.35
C PHE A 25 6.36 7.01 1.52
N VAL A 26 6.11 8.31 1.50
CA VAL A 26 5.34 9.03 2.54
C VAL A 26 3.90 8.49 2.61
N THR A 27 3.22 8.37 1.47
CA THR A 27 1.88 7.80 1.38
C THR A 27 1.85 6.39 1.96
N ARG A 28 2.84 5.54 1.66
CA ARG A 28 2.91 4.18 2.20
C ARG A 28 3.18 4.15 3.69
N ALA A 29 4.09 4.99 4.18
CA ALA A 29 4.42 5.07 5.59
C ALA A 29 3.20 5.49 6.43
N LEU A 30 2.44 6.50 5.98
CA LEU A 30 1.18 6.90 6.61
C LEU A 30 0.13 5.78 6.51
N ALA A 31 -0.06 5.19 5.32
CA ALA A 31 -1.01 4.11 5.10
C ALA A 31 -0.79 2.93 6.05
N VAL A 32 0.45 2.48 6.23
CA VAL A 32 0.79 1.32 7.08
C VAL A 32 0.30 1.52 8.52
N THR A 33 0.24 2.77 9.01
CA THR A 33 -0.20 3.05 10.39
C THR A 33 -1.67 2.72 10.65
N VAL A 34 -2.52 2.82 9.63
CA VAL A 34 -3.95 2.47 9.73
C VAL A 34 -4.24 1.07 9.18
N GLU A 35 -3.49 0.61 8.19
CA GLU A 35 -3.69 -0.69 7.56
C GLU A 35 -3.53 -1.87 8.52
N VAL A 36 -2.65 -1.75 9.53
CA VAL A 36 -2.48 -2.78 10.57
C VAL A 36 -3.76 -3.05 11.36
N PHE A 37 -4.64 -2.05 11.47
CA PHE A 37 -5.94 -2.18 12.15
C PHE A 37 -7.05 -2.60 11.19
N LEU A 38 -7.04 -2.04 9.97
CA LEU A 38 -8.06 -2.30 8.96
C LEU A 38 -7.99 -3.73 8.40
N ARG A 39 -6.81 -4.35 8.42
CA ARG A 39 -6.55 -5.62 7.75
C ARG A 39 -6.25 -6.74 8.71
N ARG A 40 -6.51 -7.97 8.27
CA ARG A 40 -6.30 -9.16 9.10
C ARG A 40 -4.81 -9.39 9.32
N SER A 41 -4.38 -9.32 10.57
CA SER A 41 -2.98 -9.52 10.99
C SER A 41 -2.35 -10.86 10.58
N SER A 42 -3.15 -11.89 10.29
CA SER A 42 -2.65 -13.20 9.81
C SER A 42 -2.41 -13.26 8.31
N THR A 43 -2.77 -12.23 7.55
CA THR A 43 -2.79 -12.28 6.08
C THR A 43 -1.64 -11.52 5.43
N PHE A 44 -0.98 -10.61 6.14
CA PHE A 44 0.11 -9.78 5.62
C PHE A 44 1.24 -10.59 4.96
N GLY A 45 1.87 -9.98 3.97
CA GLY A 45 3.09 -10.46 3.35
C GLY A 45 4.30 -10.31 4.29
N GLU A 46 5.28 -11.18 4.14
CA GLU A 46 6.47 -11.22 4.98
C GLU A 46 7.31 -9.93 4.91
N ARG A 47 7.41 -9.35 3.71
CA ARG A 47 8.19 -8.14 3.43
C ARG A 47 7.36 -6.86 3.51
N TYR A 48 6.11 -6.96 3.97
CA TYR A 48 5.20 -5.82 3.98
C TYR A 48 5.64 -4.74 4.97
N PHE A 49 5.99 -5.16 6.19
CA PHE A 49 6.45 -4.25 7.23
C PHE A 49 7.94 -3.94 7.03
N GLY A 50 8.25 -3.01 6.14
CA GLY A 50 9.61 -2.54 5.86
C GLY A 50 9.97 -1.25 6.60
N LEU A 51 10.87 -0.48 5.99
CA LEU A 51 11.28 0.86 6.44
C LEU A 51 10.09 1.82 6.58
N GLN A 52 9.03 1.62 5.79
CA GLN A 52 7.81 2.41 5.82
C GLN A 52 7.10 2.36 7.19
N ALA A 53 7.15 1.22 7.89
CA ALA A 53 6.55 1.08 9.21
C ALA A 53 7.32 1.86 10.28
N ALA A 54 8.66 1.87 10.17
CA ALA A 54 9.51 2.69 11.03
C ALA A 54 9.27 4.19 10.77
N ALA A 55 9.18 4.59 9.50
CA ALA A 55 8.82 5.97 9.13
C ALA A 55 7.42 6.36 9.65
N GLY A 56 6.45 5.45 9.62
CA GLY A 56 5.13 5.68 10.22
C GLY A 56 5.19 5.98 11.73
N THR A 57 6.08 5.31 12.47
CA THR A 57 6.33 5.62 13.90
C THR A 57 6.82 7.06 14.08
N VAL A 58 7.76 7.50 13.24
CA VAL A 58 8.30 8.87 13.27
C VAL A 58 7.19 9.88 12.94
N PHE A 59 6.34 9.60 11.95
CA PHE A 59 5.22 10.48 11.62
C PHE A 59 4.21 10.62 12.76
N ILE A 60 3.86 9.53 13.45
CA ILE A 60 2.96 9.60 14.62
C ILE A 60 3.56 10.47 15.73
N LEU A 61 4.86 10.36 15.99
CA LEU A 61 5.56 11.14 17.02
C LEU A 61 5.70 12.63 16.65
N PHE A 62 5.90 12.93 15.37
CA PHE A 62 6.13 14.29 14.90
C PHE A 62 4.81 15.05 14.66
N TRP A 63 3.72 14.35 14.37
CA TRP A 63 2.43 14.97 14.06
C TRP A 63 1.89 15.96 15.11
N PRO A 64 1.99 15.70 16.44
CA PRO A 64 1.53 16.64 17.47
C PRO A 64 2.20 18.02 17.41
N VAL A 65 3.41 18.11 16.83
CA VAL A 65 4.16 19.38 16.70
C VAL A 65 3.38 20.40 15.86
N PHE A 66 2.55 19.95 14.92
CA PHE A 66 1.73 20.82 14.08
C PHE A 66 0.43 21.30 14.76
N TRP A 67 0.15 20.85 15.99
CA TRP A 67 -1.11 21.10 16.69
C TRP A 67 -0.86 21.73 18.06
N GLU A 68 -0.40 22.97 18.04
CA GLU A 68 -0.18 23.75 19.26
C GLU A 68 -1.48 23.83 20.09
N GLY A 69 -1.34 23.73 21.42
CA GLY A 69 -2.46 23.80 22.37
C GLY A 69 -3.30 22.52 22.52
N HIS A 70 -2.98 21.44 21.81
CA HIS A 70 -3.66 20.15 21.96
C HIS A 70 -2.84 19.14 22.76
N SER A 71 -3.51 18.23 23.48
CA SER A 71 -2.83 17.17 24.21
C SER A 71 -2.24 16.11 23.27
N ALA A 72 -0.98 15.73 23.51
CA ALA A 72 -0.30 14.69 22.75
C ALA A 72 -0.65 13.26 23.21
N GLU A 73 -1.31 13.11 24.35
CA GLU A 73 -1.63 11.80 24.95
C GLU A 73 -2.39 10.86 24.01
N PRO A 74 -3.45 11.29 23.28
CA PRO A 74 -4.18 10.40 22.37
C PRO A 74 -3.31 9.84 21.24
N MET A 75 -2.32 10.63 20.78
CA MET A 75 -1.37 10.22 19.74
C MET A 75 -0.37 9.18 20.28
N LEU A 76 0.07 9.31 21.54
CA LEU A 76 0.93 8.32 22.19
C LEU A 76 0.19 7.00 22.45
N VAL A 77 -1.08 7.06 22.87
CA VAL A 77 -1.93 5.88 23.00
C VAL A 77 -2.08 5.19 21.63
N PHE A 78 -2.35 5.96 20.58
CA PHE A 78 -2.41 5.42 19.22
C PHE A 78 -1.09 4.78 18.80
N LEU A 79 0.06 5.39 19.13
CA LEU A 79 1.38 4.82 18.85
C LEU A 79 1.58 3.47 19.55
N ALA A 80 1.22 3.37 20.82
CA ALA A 80 1.32 2.11 21.57
C ALA A 80 0.44 1.01 20.96
N LEU A 81 -0.80 1.35 20.59
CA LEU A 81 -1.69 0.43 19.88
C LEU A 81 -1.13 0.03 18.51
N TYR A 82 -0.52 0.97 17.78
CA TYR A 82 0.10 0.72 16.49
C TYR A 82 1.26 -0.27 16.61
N TRP A 83 2.13 -0.09 17.60
CA TRP A 83 3.22 -1.05 17.88
C TRP A 83 2.70 -2.43 18.26
N LEU A 84 1.66 -2.50 19.11
CA LEU A 84 1.03 -3.77 19.46
C LEU A 84 0.43 -4.46 18.23
N ALA A 85 -0.27 -3.71 17.37
CA ALA A 85 -0.83 -4.22 16.12
C ALA A 85 0.27 -4.71 15.16
N LEU A 86 1.37 -3.97 15.05
CA LEU A 86 2.50 -4.35 14.21
C LEU A 86 3.20 -5.61 14.73
N LEU A 87 3.42 -5.70 16.04
CA LEU A 87 4.03 -6.87 16.68
C LEU A 87 3.15 -8.11 16.48
N THR A 88 1.83 -8.00 16.71
CA THR A 88 0.90 -9.10 16.50
C THR A 88 0.83 -9.53 15.03
N ALA A 89 0.84 -8.60 14.08
CA ALA A 89 0.90 -8.90 12.65
C ALA A 89 2.20 -9.61 12.27
N ARG A 90 3.35 -9.15 12.77
CA ARG A 90 4.65 -9.80 12.57
C ARG A 90 4.71 -11.21 13.15
N MET A 91 4.25 -11.40 14.39
CA MET A 91 4.23 -12.71 15.04
C MET A 91 3.33 -13.70 14.29
N ARG A 92 2.11 -13.28 13.91
CA ARG A 92 1.17 -14.12 13.14
C ARG A 92 1.70 -14.47 11.77
N THR A 93 2.35 -13.53 11.08
CA THR A 93 2.98 -13.77 9.77
C THR A 93 4.11 -14.79 9.89
N LYS A 94 5.02 -14.64 10.87
CA LYS A 94 6.10 -15.60 11.13
C LYS A 94 5.55 -16.98 11.51
N ALA A 95 4.53 -17.04 12.37
CA ALA A 95 3.91 -18.30 12.77
C ALA A 95 3.28 -19.03 11.59
N ARG A 96 2.60 -18.30 10.67
CA ARG A 96 2.04 -18.88 9.44
C ARG A 96 3.12 -19.46 8.53
N ILE A 97 4.21 -18.72 8.30
CA ILE A 97 5.33 -19.16 7.45
C ILE A 97 5.97 -20.42 8.03
N ARG A 98 6.24 -20.44 9.34
CA ARG A 98 6.82 -21.62 10.03
C ARG A 98 5.93 -22.86 9.94
N ARG A 99 4.61 -22.70 9.80
CA ARG A 99 3.65 -23.80 9.63
C ARG A 99 3.45 -24.22 8.16
N GLY A 100 4.20 -23.64 7.22
CA GLY A 100 4.02 -23.91 5.78
C GLY A 100 2.69 -23.39 5.22
N GLY A 101 2.09 -22.38 5.87
CA GLY A 101 0.81 -21.83 5.42
C GLY A 101 0.91 -21.07 4.09
N PRO A 102 -0.20 -20.94 3.34
CA PRO A 102 -0.20 -20.29 2.03
C PRO A 102 0.24 -18.82 2.12
N GLN A 103 1.10 -18.41 1.20
CA GLN A 103 1.67 -17.06 1.13
C GLN A 103 1.18 -16.38 -0.16
N PRO A 104 0.27 -15.38 -0.09
CA PRO A 104 -0.31 -14.77 -1.28
C PRO A 104 0.73 -14.05 -2.15
N HIS A 105 1.52 -13.14 -1.56
CA HIS A 105 2.77 -12.62 -2.12
C HIS A 105 3.54 -11.87 -1.03
N SER A 106 4.86 -11.68 -1.22
CA SER A 106 5.76 -11.12 -0.20
C SER A 106 5.39 -9.70 0.25
N LEU A 107 4.85 -8.89 -0.66
CA LEU A 107 4.39 -7.51 -0.41
C LEU A 107 2.86 -7.41 -0.25
N TYR A 108 2.16 -8.51 0.04
CA TYR A 108 0.71 -8.47 0.20
C TYR A 108 0.34 -7.64 1.41
N ASN A 109 -0.56 -6.71 1.16
CA ASN A 109 -0.88 -5.68 2.11
C ASN A 109 -1.97 -6.13 3.10
N GLY A 110 -2.47 -7.36 2.99
CA GLY A 110 -3.41 -8.00 3.91
C GLY A 110 -4.86 -7.98 3.41
N THR A 111 -5.66 -8.94 3.86
CA THR A 111 -7.08 -9.05 3.54
C THR A 111 -7.87 -8.08 4.42
N PRO A 112 -8.81 -7.30 3.84
CA PRO A 112 -9.59 -6.33 4.61
C PRO A 112 -10.45 -7.07 5.64
N THR A 113 -10.53 -6.54 6.86
CA THR A 113 -11.39 -7.10 7.91
C THR A 113 -12.86 -7.00 7.50
N LEU A 114 -13.23 -5.88 6.87
CA LEU A 114 -14.56 -5.57 6.36
C LEU A 114 -15.04 -6.48 5.23
N ALA A 115 -14.17 -7.29 4.60
CA ALA A 115 -14.62 -8.30 3.63
C ALA A 115 -15.55 -9.37 4.24
N LYS A 116 -15.56 -9.55 5.56
CA LYS A 116 -16.54 -10.43 6.22
C LYS A 116 -17.96 -9.87 6.15
N VAL A 117 -18.09 -8.54 6.17
CA VAL A 117 -19.36 -7.82 6.19
C VAL A 117 -19.82 -7.50 4.76
N TRP A 118 -18.92 -6.96 3.91
CA TRP A 118 -19.20 -6.64 2.50
C TRP A 118 -18.79 -7.76 1.54
N LYS A 119 -19.37 -8.96 1.71
CA LYS A 119 -19.02 -10.16 0.90
C LYS A 119 -19.25 -10.00 -0.60
N ARG A 120 -20.17 -9.11 -1.01
CA ARG A 120 -20.51 -8.85 -2.42
C ARG A 120 -19.59 -7.83 -3.09
N SER A 121 -18.73 -7.15 -2.33
CA SER A 121 -17.81 -6.16 -2.88
C SER A 121 -16.44 -6.79 -3.15
N SER A 122 -15.80 -6.38 -4.25
CA SER A 122 -14.44 -6.78 -4.55
C SER A 122 -13.48 -6.27 -3.47
N GLU A 123 -12.43 -7.04 -3.18
CA GLU A 123 -11.39 -6.65 -2.21
C GLU A 123 -10.79 -5.29 -2.56
N HIS A 124 -10.58 -5.02 -3.85
CA HIS A 124 -10.05 -3.75 -4.32
C HIS A 124 -10.98 -2.58 -3.96
N ARG A 125 -12.30 -2.71 -4.18
CA ARG A 125 -13.28 -1.68 -3.84
C ARG A 125 -13.35 -1.46 -2.32
N ILE A 126 -13.23 -2.53 -1.53
CA ILE A 126 -13.21 -2.43 -0.07
C ILE A 126 -12.02 -1.57 0.38
N LYS A 127 -10.82 -1.83 -0.13
CA LYS A 127 -9.60 -1.11 0.25
C LYS A 127 -9.53 0.34 -0.24
N THR A 128 -10.10 0.61 -1.41
CA THR A 128 -10.00 1.93 -2.07
C THR A 128 -11.14 2.88 -1.73
N VAL A 129 -12.31 2.37 -1.34
CA VAL A 129 -13.49 3.19 -1.08
C VAL A 129 -14.05 2.95 0.32
N ILE A 130 -14.36 1.70 0.68
CA ILE A 130 -15.10 1.40 1.92
C ILE A 130 -14.24 1.64 3.16
N GLU A 131 -13.00 1.14 3.19
CA GLU A 131 -12.07 1.33 4.30
C GLU A 131 -11.74 2.83 4.55
N PRO A 132 -11.43 3.63 3.53
CA PRO A 132 -11.22 5.07 3.69
C PRO A 132 -12.46 5.83 4.17
N VAL A 133 -13.65 5.52 3.65
CA VAL A 133 -14.90 6.14 4.12
C VAL A 133 -15.17 5.77 5.57
N TYR A 134 -15.00 4.50 5.93
CA TYR A 134 -15.11 4.05 7.33
C TYR A 134 -14.13 4.79 8.24
N MET A 135 -12.86 4.94 7.82
CA MET A 135 -11.87 5.70 8.57
C MET A 135 -12.20 7.19 8.66
N GLY A 136 -12.75 7.79 7.61
CA GLY A 136 -13.23 9.18 7.63
C GLY A 136 -14.35 9.38 8.65
N CYS A 137 -15.36 8.50 8.65
CA CYS A 137 -16.43 8.54 9.65
C CYS A 137 -15.89 8.33 11.08
N PHE A 138 -14.97 7.37 11.26
CA PHE A 138 -14.34 7.11 12.55
C PHE A 138 -13.51 8.31 13.05
N ALA A 139 -12.76 8.95 12.16
CA ALA A 139 -12.01 10.17 12.45
C ALA A 139 -12.94 11.32 12.85
N LEU A 140 -14.06 11.52 12.16
CA LEU A 140 -15.06 12.54 12.51
C LEU A 140 -15.62 12.34 13.93
N CYS A 141 -15.92 11.09 14.31
CA CYS A 141 -16.31 10.79 15.69
C CYS A 141 -15.19 11.11 16.69
N LEU A 142 -13.95 10.73 16.39
CA LEU A 142 -12.79 10.99 17.25
C LEU A 142 -12.41 12.46 17.36
N ALA A 143 -12.82 13.32 16.43
CA ALA A 143 -12.54 14.76 16.48
C ALA A 143 -13.13 15.42 17.74
N THR A 144 -14.18 14.83 18.31
CA THR A 144 -14.77 15.26 19.60
C THR A 144 -13.86 15.02 20.81
N ILE A 145 -12.88 14.12 20.69
CA ILE A 145 -11.94 13.75 21.76
C ILE A 145 -10.57 14.37 21.48
N SER A 146 -10.09 14.24 20.24
CA SER A 146 -8.76 14.71 19.83
C SER A 146 -8.74 15.04 18.34
N VAL A 147 -8.73 16.34 18.04
CA VAL A 147 -8.61 16.85 16.66
C VAL A 147 -7.31 16.39 15.97
N PRO A 148 -6.12 16.41 16.63
CA PRO A 148 -4.88 15.97 15.98
C PRO A 148 -4.92 14.50 15.55
N LEU A 149 -5.46 13.63 16.40
CA LEU A 149 -5.60 12.20 16.10
C LEU A 149 -6.61 11.97 14.98
N ALA A 150 -7.75 12.66 15.01
CA ALA A 150 -8.75 12.58 13.95
C ALA A 150 -8.17 12.99 12.59
N ALA A 151 -7.49 14.14 12.53
CA ALA A 151 -6.85 14.62 11.30
C ALA A 151 -5.79 13.64 10.78
N TYR A 152 -4.97 13.08 11.68
CA TYR A 152 -3.97 12.07 11.33
C TYR A 152 -4.63 10.82 10.71
N LEU A 153 -5.67 10.28 11.35
CA LEU A 153 -6.36 9.07 10.89
C LEU A 153 -7.08 9.29 9.55
N ALA A 154 -7.71 10.44 9.35
CA ALA A 154 -8.32 10.79 8.07
C ALA A 154 -7.27 10.85 6.95
N LEU A 155 -6.14 11.52 7.18
CA LEU A 155 -5.04 11.61 6.23
C LEU A 155 -4.43 10.23 5.93
N ALA A 156 -4.14 9.44 6.95
CA ALA A 156 -3.60 8.10 6.82
C ALA A 156 -4.58 7.16 6.08
N GLY A 157 -5.89 7.30 6.32
CA GLY A 157 -6.95 6.59 5.60
C GLY A 157 -6.97 6.91 4.10
N MET A 158 -6.87 8.20 3.74
CA MET A 158 -6.74 8.62 2.34
C MET A 158 -5.46 8.07 1.70
N CYS A 159 -4.34 8.12 2.43
CA CYS A 159 -3.07 7.55 1.97
C CYS A 159 -3.19 6.04 1.75
N ALA A 160 -3.91 5.31 2.61
CA ALA A 160 -4.18 3.89 2.44
C ALA A 160 -5.05 3.59 1.20
N ALA A 161 -6.01 4.47 0.89
CA ALA A 161 -6.81 4.42 -0.34
C ALA A 161 -5.92 4.54 -1.57
N ALA A 162 -5.10 5.61 -1.62
CA ALA A 162 -4.20 5.90 -2.74
C ALA A 162 -3.16 4.78 -2.93
N SER A 163 -2.55 4.32 -1.83
CA SER A 163 -1.66 3.17 -1.75
C SER A 163 -2.29 1.90 -2.36
N SER A 164 -3.53 1.61 -2.00
CA SER A 164 -4.27 0.45 -2.51
C SER A 164 -4.67 0.60 -3.97
N GLY A 165 -5.04 1.81 -4.39
CA GLY A 165 -5.33 2.17 -5.78
C GLY A 165 -4.12 1.93 -6.68
N MET A 166 -2.96 2.48 -6.31
CA MET A 166 -1.70 2.30 -7.04
C MET A 166 -1.30 0.82 -7.11
N SER A 167 -1.43 0.07 -6.01
CA SER A 167 -1.18 -1.38 -6.01
C SER A 167 -2.10 -2.13 -6.97
N GLY A 168 -3.39 -1.78 -7.00
CA GLY A 168 -4.37 -2.39 -7.90
C GLY A 168 -4.08 -2.08 -9.38
N ALA A 169 -3.77 -0.82 -9.69
CA ALA A 169 -3.40 -0.40 -11.04
C ALA A 169 -2.14 -1.13 -11.55
N LEU A 170 -1.11 -1.27 -10.70
CA LEU A 170 0.10 -2.01 -11.05
C LEU A 170 -0.16 -3.51 -11.25
N GLN A 171 -0.99 -4.13 -10.40
CA GLN A 171 -1.37 -5.54 -10.58
C GLN A 171 -2.17 -5.74 -11.86
N HIS A 172 -3.10 -4.84 -12.17
CA HIS A 172 -3.88 -4.90 -13.39
C HIS A 172 -3.00 -4.80 -14.63
N ARG A 173 -2.08 -3.82 -14.66
CA ARG A 173 -1.11 -3.67 -15.76
C ARG A 173 -0.26 -4.92 -15.96
N ARG A 174 0.32 -5.47 -14.88
CA ARG A 174 1.09 -6.72 -14.95
C ARG A 174 0.26 -7.91 -15.46
N SER A 175 -1.02 -7.97 -15.10
CA SER A 175 -1.90 -9.03 -15.58
C SER A 175 -2.17 -8.90 -17.08
N MET A 176 -2.26 -7.68 -17.61
CA MET A 176 -2.38 -7.44 -19.05
C MET A 176 -1.08 -7.80 -19.77
N ASP A 177 0.07 -7.34 -19.26
CA ASP A 177 1.38 -7.64 -19.85
C ASP A 177 1.63 -9.16 -19.96
N LEU A 178 1.21 -9.92 -18.94
CA LEU A 178 1.28 -11.39 -18.96
C LEU A 178 0.31 -12.03 -19.96
N HIS A 179 -0.87 -11.43 -20.15
CA HIS A 179 -1.85 -11.91 -21.12
C HIS A 179 -1.34 -11.72 -22.55
N ASP A 180 -0.77 -10.55 -22.84
CA ASP A 180 -0.20 -10.24 -24.16
C ASP A 180 0.99 -11.16 -24.47
N ALA A 181 1.90 -11.34 -23.50
CA ALA A 181 3.01 -12.29 -23.65
C ALA A 181 2.55 -13.73 -23.88
N PHE A 182 1.43 -14.15 -23.25
CA PHE A 182 0.85 -15.46 -23.50
C PHE A 182 0.31 -15.61 -24.93
N LEU A 183 -0.36 -14.57 -25.47
CA LEU A 183 -0.85 -14.57 -26.84
C LEU A 183 0.32 -14.63 -27.85
N GLU A 184 1.37 -13.85 -27.64
CA GLU A 184 2.57 -13.86 -28.48
C GLU A 184 3.25 -15.24 -28.51
N GLN A 185 3.35 -15.90 -27.35
CA GLN A 185 3.90 -17.26 -27.25
C GLN A 185 3.04 -18.28 -28.01
N ARG A 186 1.72 -18.16 -27.91
CA ARG A 186 0.79 -19.04 -28.62
C ARG A 186 0.91 -18.86 -30.13
N ASP A 187 0.91 -17.62 -30.61
CA ASP A 187 0.99 -17.31 -32.04
C ASP A 187 2.33 -17.78 -32.63
N THR A 188 3.43 -17.60 -31.89
CA THR A 188 4.75 -18.12 -32.26
C THR A 188 4.77 -19.65 -32.35
N ALA A 189 4.12 -20.33 -31.39
CA ALA A 189 4.02 -21.79 -31.41
C ALA A 189 3.16 -22.31 -32.57
N GLU A 190 2.08 -21.61 -32.92
CA GLU A 190 1.24 -21.93 -34.08
C GLU A 190 2.00 -21.73 -35.41
N ALA A 191 2.72 -20.62 -35.55
CA ALA A 191 3.57 -20.38 -36.72
C ALA A 191 4.62 -21.49 -36.89
N PHE A 192 5.24 -21.93 -35.80
CA PHE A 192 6.18 -23.04 -35.82
C PHE A 192 5.55 -24.37 -36.26
N ARG A 193 4.33 -24.68 -35.79
CA ARG A 193 3.59 -25.87 -36.24
C ARG A 193 3.27 -25.82 -37.73
N ARG A 194 2.83 -24.66 -38.24
CA ARG A 194 2.57 -24.48 -39.69
C ARG A 194 3.83 -24.72 -40.53
N MET A 195 4.99 -24.25 -40.07
CA MET A 195 6.27 -24.51 -40.77
C MET A 195 6.67 -25.98 -40.75
N ARG A 196 6.35 -26.71 -39.67
CA ARG A 196 6.64 -28.15 -39.56
C ARG A 196 5.73 -28.99 -40.44
N ASP A 197 4.44 -28.68 -40.45
CA ASP A 197 3.40 -29.48 -41.14
C ASP A 197 3.27 -29.08 -42.64
N GLY A 198 3.93 -28.00 -43.07
CA GLY A 198 4.04 -27.55 -44.46
C GLY A 198 5.19 -28.19 -45.27
N ARG A 199 5.71 -29.33 -44.82
CA ARG A 199 6.56 -30.27 -45.57
C ARG A 199 5.82 -31.59 -45.73
#